data_AF-A0A946YWB8-F1
#
_entry.id   AF-A0A946YWB8-F1
#
_cell.length_a   1.000
_cell.length_b   1.000
_cell.length_c   1.000
_cell.angle_alpha   90.00
_cell.angle_beta   90.00
_cell.angle_gamma   90.00
#
_symmetry.space_group_name_H-M   'P 1'
#
loop_
_entity.id
_entity.type
_entity.pdbx_description
1 polymer ?
#
loop_
_entity_poly.entity_id
_entity_poly.type
_entity_poly.pdbx_seq_one_letter_code
_entity_poly.pdbx_strand_id
1 'polypeptide(L)'
;MSASGTLTLGIHLHHRTYVRYHQDVTRYAELHSHSYFSFLDGASSPRDLIGRAAELGYSALAITDHNGFYGAVATHVAAREVGLPVVYGAEIGLPLDSQPAPSRKQKRQPATQPGVTKRGRIRRMHGSKPAPIPTEHLVVLAPSPAGYMAISKLITRAQFRGEKDRPVYD
;
A
#
# COMPACT_ATOMS: atom_id res chain seq x y z
N MET A 1 70.77 42.03 15.14
CA MET A 1 70.65 40.92 14.18
C MET A 1 69.33 40.22 14.50
N SER A 2 68.22 40.71 13.96
CA SER A 2 67.53 40.25 12.73
C SER A 2 66.76 38.94 12.92
N ALA A 3 65.56 38.91 12.31
CA ALA A 3 64.52 37.88 12.25
C ALA A 3 63.40 38.06 13.28
N SER A 4 62.12 38.06 12.94
CA SER A 4 61.43 37.93 11.65
C SER A 4 59.99 38.35 11.88
N GLY A 5 59.42 39.16 10.99
CA GLY A 5 58.02 39.56 11.05
C GLY A 5 57.10 38.34 10.96
N THR A 6 56.09 38.31 11.82
CA THR A 6 54.93 37.42 11.64
C THR A 6 53.76 38.31 11.23
N LEU A 7 53.35 38.13 9.98
CA LEU A 7 52.21 38.81 9.36
C LEU A 7 50.93 38.52 10.14
N THR A 8 50.24 39.59 10.52
CA THR A 8 48.85 39.59 10.95
C THR A 8 47.98 39.15 9.77
N LEU A 9 47.59 37.87 9.72
CA LEU A 9 46.47 37.45 8.88
C LEU A 9 45.21 37.53 9.74
N GLY A 10 44.49 38.64 9.57
CA GLY A 10 43.20 38.88 10.19
C GLY A 10 42.22 37.78 9.81
N ILE A 11 41.89 36.93 10.77
CA ILE A 11 40.75 36.03 10.69
C ILE A 11 39.50 36.90 10.78
N HIS A 12 38.92 37.22 9.62
CA HIS A 12 37.54 37.67 9.53
C HIS A 12 36.64 36.53 10.01
N LEU A 13 36.34 36.51 11.30
CA LEU A 13 35.30 35.68 11.89
C LEU A 13 33.96 36.18 11.36
N HIS A 14 33.52 35.62 10.23
CA HIS A 14 32.12 35.68 9.85
C HIS A 14 31.33 34.98 10.96
N HIS A 15 30.64 35.77 11.78
CA HIS A 15 29.57 35.31 12.68
C HIS A 15 28.45 34.68 11.83
N ARG A 16 28.67 33.45 11.37
CA ARG A 16 27.63 32.64 10.77
C ARG A 16 26.91 31.99 11.93
N THR A 17 25.76 32.56 12.29
CA THR A 17 24.78 31.94 13.18
C THR A 17 24.43 30.57 12.63
N TYR A 18 25.06 29.52 13.15
CA TYR A 18 24.61 28.16 12.90
C TYR A 18 23.32 27.97 13.70
N VAL A 19 22.18 27.98 13.02
CA VAL A 19 20.95 27.42 13.56
C VAL A 19 21.21 25.93 13.74
N ARG A 20 21.53 25.51 14.97
CA ARG A 20 21.50 24.10 15.36
C ARG A 20 20.03 23.68 15.34
N TYR A 21 19.59 23.06 14.24
CA TYR A 21 18.40 22.21 14.31
C TYR A 21 18.74 21.11 15.31
N HIS A 22 18.10 21.15 16.48
CA HIS A 22 18.12 20.00 17.37
C HIS A 22 17.55 18.83 16.57
N GLN A 23 18.30 17.73 16.53
CA GLN A 23 18.06 16.52 15.74
C GLN A 23 16.82 15.72 16.19
N ASP A 24 15.82 16.39 16.75
CA ASP A 24 14.55 15.79 17.16
C ASP A 24 13.60 15.74 15.98
N VAL A 25 14.03 15.05 14.92
CA VAL A 25 13.11 14.67 13.84
C VAL A 25 12.13 13.67 14.45
N THR A 26 10.85 14.05 14.54
CA THR A 26 9.80 13.12 14.95
C THR A 26 9.87 11.89 14.07
N ARG A 27 10.05 10.72 14.69
CA ARG A 27 10.11 9.46 13.98
C ARG A 27 8.80 9.21 13.25
N TYR A 28 8.88 9.01 11.94
CA TYR A 28 7.71 8.68 11.11
C TYR A 28 7.68 7.20 10.78
N ALA A 29 6.49 6.61 10.79
CA ALA A 29 6.23 5.29 10.26
C ALA A 29 4.98 5.37 9.37
N GLU A 30 5.08 4.84 8.15
CA GLU A 30 3.93 4.75 7.25
C GLU A 30 3.07 3.57 7.68
N LEU A 31 1.77 3.79 7.94
CA LEU A 31 0.86 2.74 8.41
C LEU A 31 -0.25 2.39 7.41
N HIS A 32 -0.29 3.08 6.27
CA HIS A 32 -1.23 2.82 5.19
C HIS A 32 -0.52 2.97 3.84
N SER A 33 -0.13 1.85 3.24
CA SER A 33 0.51 1.87 1.93
C SER A 33 0.08 0.72 1.03
N HIS A 34 0.00 1.02 -0.27
CA HIS A 34 -0.42 0.11 -1.31
C HIS A 34 0.72 -0.17 -2.26
N SER A 35 1.00 -1.44 -2.51
CA SER A 35 1.88 -1.85 -3.60
C SER A 35 1.08 -2.02 -4.89
N TYR A 36 1.77 -2.13 -6.02
CA TYR A 36 1.19 -2.57 -7.29
C TYR A 36 0.37 -3.87 -7.28
N PHE A 37 0.38 -4.65 -6.20
CA PHE A 37 -0.55 -5.78 -6.04
C PHE A 37 -1.98 -5.32 -5.70
N SER A 38 -2.14 -4.10 -5.21
CA SER A 38 -3.41 -3.37 -5.15
C SER A 38 -3.78 -2.88 -6.55
N PHE A 39 -4.42 -3.74 -7.34
CA PHE A 39 -4.63 -3.52 -8.77
C PHE A 39 -5.40 -2.21 -9.08
N LEU A 40 -4.86 -1.42 -10.01
CA LEU A 40 -5.37 -0.09 -10.42
C LEU A 40 -5.38 0.98 -9.32
N ASP A 41 -4.65 0.75 -8.22
CA ASP A 41 -4.57 1.68 -7.09
C ASP A 41 -3.12 1.89 -6.64
N GLY A 42 -2.41 0.81 -6.31
CA GLY A 42 -0.99 0.87 -6.03
C GLY A 42 -0.14 0.94 -7.30
N ALA A 43 0.89 1.79 -7.29
CA ALA A 43 1.80 1.99 -8.43
C ALA A 43 3.22 1.45 -8.17
N SER A 44 3.71 1.56 -6.93
CA SER A 44 5.08 1.20 -6.58
C SER A 44 5.24 -0.29 -6.30
N SER A 45 6.40 -0.86 -6.65
CA SER A 45 6.74 -2.20 -6.20
C SER A 45 7.08 -2.20 -4.70
N PRO A 46 6.95 -3.34 -3.99
CA PRO A 46 7.38 -3.47 -2.61
C PRO A 46 8.84 -3.08 -2.38
N ARG A 47 9.73 -3.39 -3.34
CA ARG A 47 11.15 -3.01 -3.24
C ARG A 47 11.32 -1.50 -3.31
N ASP A 48 10.60 -0.81 -4.20
CA ASP A 48 10.67 0.65 -4.31
C ASP A 48 10.11 1.34 -3.05
N LEU A 49 8.98 0.84 -2.52
CA LEU A 49 8.40 1.35 -1.27
C LEU A 49 9.37 1.25 -0.10
N ILE A 50 9.97 0.07 0.08
CA ILE A 50 10.95 -0.18 1.15
C ILE A 50 12.21 0.66 0.95
N GLY A 51 12.76 0.69 -0.26
CA GLY A 51 13.96 1.47 -0.58
C GLY A 51 13.75 2.94 -0.27
N ARG A 52 12.60 3.49 -0.69
CA ARG A 52 12.26 4.88 -0.44
C ARG A 52 12.07 5.18 1.05
N ALA A 53 11.39 4.30 1.78
CA ALA A 53 11.20 4.44 3.22
C ALA A 53 12.54 4.40 3.98
N ALA A 54 13.48 3.54 3.58
CA ALA A 54 14.81 3.47 4.15
C ALA A 54 15.63 4.76 3.87
N GLU A 55 15.61 5.26 2.63
CA GLU A 55 16.26 6.54 2.25
C GLU A 55 15.74 7.72 3.06
N LEU A 56 14.43 7.75 3.33
CA LEU A 56 13.77 8.79 4.10
C LEU A 56 13.93 8.63 5.62
N GLY A 57 14.54 7.54 6.09
CA GLY A 57 14.73 7.29 7.52
C GLY A 57 13.45 6.93 8.26
N TYR A 58 12.50 6.26 7.61
CA TYR A 58 11.27 5.80 8.27
C TYR A 58 11.61 4.79 9.36
N SER A 59 10.86 4.85 10.46
CA SER A 59 10.97 3.90 11.57
C SER A 59 10.32 2.56 11.27
N ALA A 60 9.30 2.54 10.41
CA ALA A 60 8.66 1.34 9.88
C ALA A 60 7.82 1.67 8.64
N LEU A 61 7.41 0.63 7.91
CA LEU A 61 6.41 0.73 6.83
C LEU A 61 5.40 -0.41 6.97
N ALA A 62 4.11 -0.08 6.92
CA ALA A 62 3.05 -1.06 6.81
C ALA A 62 2.69 -1.31 5.35
N ILE A 63 2.56 -2.57 4.96
CA ILE A 63 1.96 -2.95 3.67
C ILE A 63 0.51 -3.36 3.90
N THR A 64 -0.42 -2.67 3.24
CA THR A 64 -1.87 -2.78 3.46
C THR A 64 -2.62 -2.90 2.13
N ASP A 65 -2.24 -3.88 1.30
CA ASP A 65 -2.89 -4.09 0.00
C ASP A 65 -4.39 -4.36 0.12
N HIS A 66 -5.15 -4.05 -0.94
CA HIS A 66 -6.60 -4.27 -0.97
C HIS A 66 -6.95 -5.75 -0.86
N ASN A 67 -7.78 -6.09 0.13
CA ASN A 67 -8.45 -7.38 0.28
C ASN A 67 -7.50 -8.60 0.27
N GLY A 68 -6.25 -8.42 0.70
CA GLY A 68 -5.27 -9.50 0.74
C GLY A 68 -3.88 -9.08 1.20
N PHE A 69 -3.02 -10.08 1.40
CA PHE A 69 -1.61 -9.93 1.76
C PHE A 69 -0.68 -10.12 0.55
N TYR A 70 -1.09 -9.62 -0.61
CA TYR A 70 -0.45 -9.95 -1.88
C TYR A 70 1.01 -9.48 -1.94
N GLY A 71 1.30 -8.27 -1.45
CA GLY A 71 2.64 -7.73 -1.35
C GLY A 71 3.44 -8.16 -0.13
N ALA A 72 2.87 -8.93 0.81
CA ALA A 72 3.50 -9.19 2.11
C ALA A 72 4.87 -9.88 1.99
N VAL A 73 4.98 -10.94 1.19
CA VAL A 73 6.23 -11.70 1.03
C VAL A 73 7.30 -10.87 0.32
N ALA A 74 6.94 -10.19 -0.77
CA ALA A 74 7.87 -9.34 -1.51
C ALA A 74 8.37 -8.15 -0.65
N THR A 75 7.48 -7.55 0.14
CA THR A 75 7.82 -6.50 1.11
C THR A 75 8.77 -7.04 2.18
N HIS A 76 8.49 -8.23 2.72
CA HIS A 76 9.34 -8.86 3.74
C HIS A 76 10.78 -9.07 3.23
N VAL A 77 10.92 -9.61 2.01
CA VAL A 77 12.22 -9.86 1.40
C VAL A 77 12.98 -8.56 1.20
N ALA A 78 12.37 -7.54 0.61
CA ALA A 78 13.01 -6.24 0.40
C ALA A 78 13.38 -5.57 1.73
N ALA A 79 12.50 -5.59 2.72
CA ALA A 79 12.74 -4.98 4.02
C ALA A 79 13.91 -5.61 4.78
N ARG A 80 14.10 -6.92 4.64
CA ARG A 80 15.25 -7.63 5.20
C ARG A 80 16.58 -7.19 4.61
N GLU A 81 16.61 -6.77 3.34
CA GLU A 81 17.84 -6.30 2.68
C GLU A 81 18.35 -4.99 3.29
N VAL A 82 17.45 -4.14 3.79
CA VAL A 82 17.78 -2.80 4.32
C VAL A 82 17.55 -2.65 5.83
N GLY A 83 17.07 -3.69 6.51
CA GLY A 83 16.81 -3.68 7.94
C GLY A 83 15.62 -2.82 8.38
N LEU A 84 14.67 -2.50 7.48
CA LEU A 84 13.50 -1.69 7.80
C LEU A 84 12.41 -2.54 8.47
N PRO A 85 11.88 -2.15 9.64
CA PRO A 85 10.74 -2.84 10.25
C PRO A 85 9.47 -2.76 9.38
N VAL A 86 8.76 -3.89 9.26
CA VAL A 86 7.51 -3.99 8.48
C VAL A 86 6.35 -4.33 9.40
N VAL A 87 5.23 -3.64 9.19
CA VAL A 87 3.93 -4.01 9.75
C VAL A 87 3.09 -4.65 8.63
N TYR A 88 2.50 -5.81 8.89
CA TYR A 88 1.65 -6.46 7.90
C TYR A 88 0.20 -6.10 8.16
N GLY A 89 -0.54 -5.78 7.11
CA GLY A 89 -1.96 -5.51 7.19
C GLY A 89 -2.65 -5.71 5.86
N ALA A 90 -3.91 -5.29 5.80
CA ALA A 90 -4.70 -5.21 4.59
C ALA A 90 -5.69 -4.06 4.71
N GLU A 91 -6.07 -3.47 3.58
CA GLU A 91 -7.24 -2.60 3.52
C GLU A 91 -8.45 -3.41 3.05
N ILE A 92 -9.53 -3.42 3.83
CA ILE A 92 -10.76 -4.17 3.53
C ILE A 92 -11.93 -3.22 3.29
N GLY A 93 -12.81 -3.57 2.37
CA GLY A 93 -14.02 -2.79 2.10
C GLY A 93 -15.18 -3.24 2.98
N LEU A 94 -15.79 -2.32 3.72
CA LEU A 94 -17.03 -2.51 4.45
C LEU A 94 -18.21 -1.94 3.63
N PRO A 95 -19.39 -2.60 3.65
CA PRO A 95 -20.58 -2.04 3.05
C PRO A 95 -20.91 -0.69 3.69
N LEU A 96 -21.22 0.33 2.89
CA LEU A 96 -21.87 1.52 3.40
C LEU A 96 -23.24 1.12 3.97
N ASP A 97 -23.61 1.63 5.15
CA ASP A 97 -24.87 1.37 5.89
C ASP A 97 -26.15 1.53 5.04
N SER A 98 -26.06 2.11 3.84
CA SER A 98 -27.16 2.36 2.91
C SER A 98 -27.32 1.33 1.79
N GLN A 99 -26.47 0.31 1.68
CA GLN A 99 -26.54 -0.66 0.57
C GLN A 99 -27.07 -2.02 1.04
N PRO A 100 -28.19 -2.52 0.49
CA PRO A 100 -28.63 -3.88 0.78
C PRO A 100 -27.56 -4.87 0.30
N ALA A 101 -27.23 -5.83 1.16
CA ALA A 101 -26.31 -6.93 0.83
C ALA A 101 -26.62 -7.47 -0.57
N PRO A 102 -25.62 -7.72 -1.43
CA PRO A 102 -25.85 -8.15 -2.79
C PRO A 102 -26.70 -9.43 -2.79
N SER A 103 -27.96 -9.30 -3.19
CA SER A 103 -28.89 -10.42 -3.16
C SER A 103 -28.35 -11.53 -4.08
N ARG A 104 -28.26 -12.75 -3.54
CA ARG A 104 -27.81 -13.99 -4.23
C ARG A 104 -28.65 -14.37 -5.46
N LYS A 105 -29.56 -13.50 -5.91
CA LYS A 105 -30.55 -13.72 -6.97
C LYS A 105 -30.42 -12.71 -8.11
N GLN A 106 -29.22 -12.46 -8.63
CA GLN A 106 -29.14 -12.09 -10.05
C GLN A 106 -29.37 -13.36 -10.88
N LYS A 107 -30.66 -13.58 -11.18
CA LYS A 107 -31.14 -14.53 -12.19
C LYS A 107 -30.24 -14.36 -13.43
N ARG A 108 -29.48 -15.39 -13.80
CA ARG A 108 -28.75 -15.44 -15.08
C ARG A 108 -29.76 -15.10 -16.17
N GLN A 109 -29.68 -13.91 -16.75
CA GLN A 109 -30.51 -13.57 -17.90
C GLN A 109 -30.08 -14.49 -19.04
N PRO A 110 -30.99 -15.28 -19.65
CA PRO A 110 -30.67 -16.04 -20.84
C PRO A 110 -30.22 -15.07 -21.93
N ALA A 111 -29.15 -15.41 -22.65
CA ALA A 111 -28.69 -14.63 -23.79
C ALA A 111 -29.84 -14.48 -24.81
N THR A 112 -30.33 -13.26 -24.99
CA THR A 112 -31.31 -12.91 -26.02
C THR A 112 -30.64 -13.06 -27.39
N GLN A 113 -31.12 -14.07 -28.13
CA GLN A 113 -31.05 -14.41 -29.56
C GLN A 113 -29.77 -14.11 -30.40
N PRO A 114 -29.37 -15.05 -31.28
CA PRO A 114 -28.12 -14.97 -32.04
C PRO A 114 -28.24 -13.99 -33.23
N GLY A 115 -27.72 -12.77 -33.04
CA GLY A 115 -27.43 -11.87 -34.16
C GLY A 115 -26.22 -12.35 -34.96
N VAL A 116 -26.37 -12.38 -36.28
CA VAL A 116 -25.41 -12.82 -37.32
C VAL A 116 -23.96 -12.44 -36.99
N THR A 117 -23.10 -13.44 -36.84
CA THR A 117 -21.67 -13.26 -36.57
C THR A 117 -20.96 -12.74 -37.83
N LYS A 118 -20.55 -11.46 -37.84
CA LYS A 118 -19.40 -11.07 -38.66
C LYS A 118 -18.16 -11.75 -38.07
N ARG A 119 -17.60 -12.73 -38.81
CA ARG A 119 -16.30 -13.35 -38.52
C ARG A 119 -15.28 -12.26 -38.16
N GLY A 120 -14.63 -12.39 -37.02
CA GLY A 120 -13.40 -11.64 -36.73
C GLY A 120 -13.43 -10.56 -35.64
N ARG A 121 -14.49 -10.43 -34.82
CA ARG A 121 -14.43 -9.58 -33.62
C ARG A 121 -14.54 -10.42 -32.35
N ILE A 122 -13.39 -10.76 -31.77
CA ILE A 122 -13.33 -11.29 -30.40
C ILE A 122 -14.00 -10.23 -29.51
N ARG A 123 -15.15 -10.58 -28.91
CA ARG A 123 -15.78 -9.76 -27.86
C ARG A 123 -14.69 -9.46 -26.83
N ARG A 124 -14.49 -8.18 -26.49
CA ARG A 124 -13.44 -7.68 -25.59
C ARG A 124 -13.15 -8.70 -24.49
N MET A 125 -12.02 -9.40 -24.61
CA MET A 125 -11.55 -10.40 -23.64
C MET A 125 -11.16 -9.76 -22.30
N HIS A 126 -11.00 -8.45 -22.30
CA HIS A 126 -10.77 -7.67 -21.10
C HIS A 126 -12.14 -7.25 -20.64
N GLY A 127 -12.76 -8.09 -19.80
CA GLY A 127 -13.97 -7.70 -19.09
C GLY A 127 -13.73 -6.33 -18.47
N SER A 128 -14.63 -5.39 -18.71
CA SER A 128 -14.67 -4.16 -17.93
C SER A 128 -14.85 -4.60 -16.47
N LYS A 129 -13.85 -4.36 -15.61
CA LYS A 129 -14.01 -4.54 -14.16
C LYS A 129 -15.26 -3.74 -13.79
N PRO A 130 -16.27 -4.35 -13.15
CA PRO A 130 -17.42 -3.60 -12.68
C PRO A 130 -16.92 -2.41 -11.87
N ALA A 131 -17.54 -1.25 -12.02
CA ALA A 131 -17.21 -0.11 -11.19
C ALA A 131 -17.25 -0.56 -9.72
N PRO A 132 -16.23 -0.23 -8.91
CA PRO A 132 -16.22 -0.60 -7.50
C PRO A 132 -17.54 -0.16 -6.86
N ILE A 133 -18.17 -1.05 -6.10
CA ILE A 133 -19.24 -0.62 -5.22
C ILE A 133 -18.59 0.31 -4.19
N PRO A 134 -19.13 1.51 -3.94
CA PRO A 134 -18.62 2.38 -2.89
C PRO A 134 -18.63 1.61 -1.55
N THR A 135 -17.46 1.44 -0.96
CA THR A 135 -17.24 0.83 0.35
C THR A 135 -16.55 1.83 1.25
N GLU A 136 -16.82 1.78 2.55
CA GLU A 136 -15.89 2.37 3.51
C GLU A 136 -14.67 1.47 3.62
N HIS A 137 -13.48 2.04 3.54
CA HIS A 137 -12.25 1.27 3.65
C HIS A 137 -11.79 1.24 5.11
N LEU A 138 -11.46 0.04 5.59
CA LEU A 138 -10.90 -0.18 6.91
C LEU A 138 -9.50 -0.79 6.78
N VAL A 139 -8.50 -0.08 7.30
CA VAL A 139 -7.14 -0.60 7.44
C VAL A 139 -7.06 -1.49 8.68
N VAL A 140 -6.63 -2.73 8.50
CA VAL A 140 -6.40 -3.69 9.59
C VAL A 140 -4.92 -4.09 9.64
N LEU A 141 -4.29 -3.91 10.81
CA LEU A 141 -2.89 -4.25 11.04
C LEU A 141 -2.78 -5.52 11.90
N ALA A 142 -1.84 -6.40 11.56
CA ALA A 142 -1.53 -7.61 12.30
C ALA A 142 -0.47 -7.32 13.38
N PRO A 143 -0.85 -7.23 14.68
CA PRO A 143 0.11 -6.96 15.75
C PRO A 143 0.97 -8.18 16.11
N SER A 144 0.59 -9.37 15.63
CA SER A 144 1.22 -10.63 15.96
C SER A 144 0.95 -11.69 14.88
N PRO A 145 1.65 -12.83 14.90
CA PRO A 145 1.33 -13.97 14.03
C PRO A 145 -0.13 -14.45 14.17
N ALA A 146 -0.70 -14.39 15.39
CA ALA A 146 -2.11 -14.70 15.61
C ALA A 146 -3.05 -13.68 14.94
N GLY A 147 -2.68 -12.38 14.98
CA GLY A 147 -3.39 -11.33 14.26
C GLY A 147 -3.35 -11.52 12.74
N TYR A 148 -2.17 -11.85 12.19
CA TYR A 148 -2.00 -12.17 10.77
C TYR A 148 -2.90 -13.34 10.34
N MET A 149 -2.93 -14.41 11.15
CA MET A 149 -3.83 -15.55 10.93
C MET A 149 -5.31 -15.12 10.96
N ALA A 150 -5.72 -14.30 11.93
CA ALA A 150 -7.10 -13.85 12.07
C ALA A 150 -7.56 -13.05 10.84
N ILE A 151 -6.75 -12.09 10.40
CA ILE A 151 -7.02 -11.27 9.21
C ILE A 151 -7.03 -12.14 7.95
N SER A 152 -6.07 -13.07 7.83
CA SER A 152 -6.03 -14.01 6.68
C SER A 152 -7.30 -14.86 6.60
N LYS A 153 -7.79 -15.36 7.74
CA LYS A 153 -9.06 -16.11 7.82
C LYS A 153 -10.27 -15.25 7.46
N LEU A 154 -10.32 -14.01 7.96
CA LEU A 154 -11.38 -13.04 7.65
C LEU A 154 -11.46 -12.79 6.14
N ILE A 155 -10.35 -12.40 5.53
CA ILE A 155 -10.25 -12.13 4.09
C ILE A 155 -10.63 -13.37 3.28
N THR A 156 -10.08 -14.54 3.63
CA THR A 156 -10.38 -15.79 2.93
C THR A 156 -11.88 -16.09 2.96
N ARG A 157 -12.53 -15.99 4.12
CA ARG A 157 -13.98 -16.19 4.25
C ARG A 157 -14.76 -15.17 3.43
N ALA A 158 -14.35 -13.90 3.45
CA ALA A 158 -15.00 -12.84 2.70
C ALA A 158 -14.92 -13.08 1.18
N GLN A 159 -13.77 -13.51 0.68
CA GLN A 159 -13.56 -13.87 -0.72
C GLN A 159 -14.42 -15.09 -1.14
N PHE A 160 -14.54 -16.11 -0.29
CA PHE A 160 -15.38 -17.29 -0.57
C PHE A 160 -16.89 -16.99 -0.53
N ARG A 161 -17.32 -16.01 0.26
CA ARG A 161 -18.73 -15.56 0.31
C ARG A 161 -19.08 -14.63 -0.85
N GLY A 162 -18.10 -13.88 -1.33
CA GLY A 162 -18.25 -12.86 -2.35
C GLY A 162 -18.20 -13.38 -3.79
N GLU A 163 -18.19 -12.42 -4.72
CA GLU A 163 -17.86 -12.66 -6.13
C GLU A 163 -16.42 -12.22 -6.38
N LYS A 164 -15.88 -12.56 -7.56
CA LYS A 164 -14.57 -12.05 -7.98
C LYS A 164 -14.54 -10.52 -7.89
N ASP A 165 -13.49 -9.99 -7.28
CA ASP A 165 -13.30 -8.54 -7.04
C ASP A 165 -14.37 -7.91 -6.11
N ARG A 166 -15.18 -8.72 -5.40
CA ARG A 166 -16.23 -8.25 -4.50
C ARG A 166 -16.36 -9.15 -3.25
N PRO A 167 -15.36 -9.17 -2.35
CA PRO A 167 -15.43 -9.88 -1.08
C PRO A 167 -16.54 -9.30 -0.18
N VAL A 168 -17.06 -10.13 0.71
CA VAL A 168 -18.19 -9.81 1.60
C VAL A 168 -17.78 -10.01 3.05
N TYR A 169 -17.65 -8.92 3.82
CA TYR A 169 -17.07 -8.89 5.18
C TYR A 169 -18.09 -8.82 6.33
N ASP A 170 -19.39 -8.71 6.03
CA ASP A 170 -20.52 -8.67 6.98
C ASP A 170 -20.89 -10.05 7.57
#